data_AF-E3QX17-F1
#
_entry.id   AF-E3QX17-F1
#
_cell.length_a   1.000
_cell.length_b   1.000
_cell.length_c   1.000
_cell.angle_alpha   90.00
_cell.angle_beta   90.00
_cell.angle_gamma   90.00
#
_symmetry.space_group_name_H-M   'P 1'
#
loop_
_entity.id
_entity.type
_entity.pdbx_description
1 polymer ?
#
loop_
_entity_poly.entity_id
_entity_poly.type
_entity_poly.pdbx_seq_one_letter_code
_entity_poly.pdbx_strand_id
1 'polypeptide(L)'
;MTDPHTRQYSHIGGSPAELLDRLAVSELCKGWPTTWSGALPIDDFIRISIEGKKMGDFIMHRECGTLVELNLAANRAVGKMKATITQRFKHRDGFEYDVDCDCRFIFFCEREKVGRCKGGYERRDWKAAFVKLVYEKDKVVPVDGTSAPAFADEVLARYPTGYKYLGAAQSTLGYDIDVKLVTGQDLGSCEKMYRSIESWLAGEQGAVGLFY
;
A
#
# COMPACT_ATOMS: atom_id res chain seq x y z
N MET A 1 10.51 -25.83 4.02
CA MET A 1 10.74 -24.54 3.34
C MET A 1 11.83 -23.82 4.11
N THR A 2 12.87 -23.35 3.44
CA THR A 2 13.88 -22.44 4.03
C THR A 2 13.21 -21.09 4.30
N ASP A 3 13.54 -20.47 5.43
CA ASP A 3 13.04 -19.14 5.79
C ASP A 3 13.43 -18.14 4.69
N PRO A 4 12.47 -17.43 4.04
CA PRO A 4 12.79 -16.42 3.05
C PRO A 4 13.42 -15.16 3.66
N HIS A 5 13.43 -15.02 4.99
CA HIS A 5 14.14 -13.98 5.71
C HIS A 5 15.45 -14.53 6.29
N THR A 6 16.50 -14.55 5.47
CA THR A 6 17.82 -15.07 5.82
C THR A 6 18.68 -14.06 6.58
N ARG A 7 18.28 -12.78 6.63
CA ARG A 7 19.07 -11.69 7.25
C ARG A 7 18.21 -10.76 8.12
N GLN A 8 18.80 -10.27 9.21
CA GLN A 8 18.17 -9.29 10.09
C GLN A 8 18.53 -7.86 9.67
N TYR A 9 17.54 -7.11 9.18
CA TYR A 9 17.64 -5.67 8.87
C TYR A 9 16.85 -4.79 9.86
N SER A 10 16.36 -5.41 10.94
CA SER A 10 15.64 -4.74 12.02
C SER A 10 16.62 -4.25 13.08
N HIS A 11 16.66 -2.93 13.27
CA HIS A 11 17.52 -2.23 14.24
C HIS A 11 16.71 -1.74 15.43
N ILE A 12 15.95 -2.63 16.07
CA ILE A 12 15.32 -2.32 17.36
C ILE A 12 16.44 -2.03 18.36
N GLY A 13 16.41 -0.84 18.97
CA GLY A 13 17.49 -0.38 19.85
C GLY A 13 18.75 0.10 19.13
N GLY A 14 18.67 0.41 17.82
CA GLY A 14 19.78 0.98 17.05
C GLY A 14 20.21 2.37 17.53
N SER A 15 21.28 2.88 16.92
CA SER A 15 21.83 4.22 17.19
C SER A 15 20.82 5.34 16.88
N PRO A 16 21.00 6.55 17.45
CA PRO A 16 20.15 7.70 17.14
C PRO A 16 20.04 8.01 15.64
N ALA A 17 21.11 7.81 14.87
CA ALA A 17 21.11 8.03 13.43
C ALA A 17 20.19 7.03 12.71
N GLU A 18 20.27 5.75 13.05
CA GLU A 18 19.39 4.70 12.49
C GLU A 18 17.93 4.93 12.87
N LEU A 19 17.65 5.42 14.08
CA LEU A 19 16.30 5.77 14.50
C LEU A 19 15.72 6.92 13.66
N LEU A 20 16.52 7.94 13.35
CA LEU A 20 16.11 9.06 12.49
C LEU A 20 15.87 8.61 11.05
N ASP A 21 16.73 7.77 10.48
CA ASP A 21 16.51 7.20 9.14
C ASP A 21 15.22 6.35 9.09
N ARG A 22 14.96 5.54 10.11
CA ARG A 22 13.71 4.76 10.23
C ARG A 22 12.49 5.65 10.36
N LEU A 23 12.58 6.74 11.13
CA LEU A 23 11.51 7.71 11.27
C LEU A 23 11.20 8.39 9.93
N ALA A 24 12.23 8.83 9.19
CA ALA A 24 12.07 9.45 7.88
C ALA A 24 11.37 8.52 6.88
N VAL A 25 11.76 7.24 6.83
CA VAL A 25 11.08 6.25 5.99
C VAL A 25 9.64 6.01 6.46
N SER A 26 9.38 5.98 7.77
CA SER A 26 8.03 5.81 8.31
C SER A 26 7.12 6.99 7.94
N GLU A 27 7.61 8.23 8.03
CA GLU A 27 6.86 9.42 7.62
C GLU A 27 6.52 9.39 6.13
N LEU A 28 7.47 8.97 5.29
CA LEU A 28 7.24 8.77 3.86
C LEU A 28 6.12 7.75 3.60
N CYS A 29 6.11 6.62 4.31
CA CYS A 29 5.07 5.59 4.16
C CYS A 29 3.68 6.15 4.56
N LYS A 30 3.62 6.90 5.66
CA LYS A 30 2.37 7.45 6.21
C LYS A 30 1.79 8.58 5.36
N GLY A 31 2.65 9.37 4.73
CA GLY A 31 2.26 10.47 3.84
C GLY A 31 1.90 10.02 2.43
N TRP A 32 2.02 8.72 2.11
CA TRP A 32 1.81 8.23 0.76
C TRP A 32 0.34 8.33 0.34
N PRO A 33 0.03 9.01 -0.77
CA PRO A 33 -1.33 9.11 -1.25
C PRO A 33 -1.66 7.86 -2.09
N THR A 34 -2.80 7.24 -1.81
CA THR A 34 -3.19 5.95 -2.37
C THR A 34 -4.42 6.11 -3.25
N THR A 35 -4.39 5.52 -4.45
CA THR A 35 -5.48 5.57 -5.44
C THR A 35 -5.77 4.17 -6.00
N TRP A 36 -6.95 4.03 -6.57
CA TRP A 36 -7.44 2.84 -7.27
C TRP A 36 -7.00 2.79 -8.75
N SER A 37 -6.41 3.87 -9.29
CA SER A 37 -6.09 4.03 -10.71
C SER A 37 -4.80 3.36 -11.20
N GLY A 38 -4.06 2.69 -10.32
CA GLY A 38 -2.74 2.13 -10.63
C GLY A 38 -1.63 3.18 -10.66
N ALA A 39 -0.51 2.88 -11.34
CA ALA A 39 0.65 3.76 -11.39
C ALA A 39 0.44 4.91 -12.38
N LEU A 40 0.52 6.15 -11.88
CA LEU A 40 0.38 7.37 -12.67
C LEU A 40 1.44 8.40 -12.27
N PRO A 41 1.81 9.32 -13.17
CA PRO A 41 2.54 10.54 -12.80
C PRO A 41 1.81 11.31 -11.70
N ILE A 42 2.57 12.04 -10.87
CA ILE A 42 2.01 12.75 -9.71
C ILE A 42 0.94 13.79 -10.08
N ASP A 43 1.12 14.49 -11.21
CA ASP A 43 0.15 15.49 -11.67
C ASP A 43 -1.16 14.85 -12.12
N ASP A 44 -1.08 13.68 -12.76
CA ASP A 44 -2.24 12.89 -13.15
C ASP A 44 -2.96 12.36 -11.91
N PHE A 45 -2.21 11.87 -10.91
CA PHE A 45 -2.73 11.45 -9.62
C PHE A 45 -3.52 12.57 -8.92
N ILE A 46 -2.95 13.79 -8.88
CA ILE A 46 -3.62 14.95 -8.26
C ILE A 46 -4.91 15.28 -9.00
N ARG A 47 -4.87 15.31 -10.34
CA ARG A 47 -6.04 15.59 -11.18
C ARG A 47 -7.18 14.60 -10.91
N ILE A 48 -6.92 13.30 -11.02
CA ILE A 48 -7.97 12.28 -10.82
C ILE A 48 -8.51 12.28 -9.39
N SER A 49 -7.69 12.62 -8.39
CA SER A 49 -8.11 12.69 -6.99
C SER A 49 -9.08 13.86 -6.77
N ILE A 50 -8.81 15.01 -7.41
CA ILE A 50 -9.71 16.17 -7.40
C ILE A 50 -11.02 15.84 -8.11
N GLU A 51 -10.96 15.19 -9.27
CA GLU A 51 -12.14 14.79 -10.05
C GLU A 51 -13.00 13.77 -9.30
N GLY A 52 -12.40 12.70 -8.78
CA GLY A 52 -13.08 11.70 -7.96
C GLY A 52 -13.78 12.33 -6.76
N LYS A 53 -13.09 13.24 -6.05
CA LYS A 53 -13.69 13.95 -4.92
C LYS A 53 -14.91 14.80 -5.32
N LYS A 54 -14.87 15.46 -6.49
CA LYS A 54 -16.03 16.21 -7.02
C LYS A 54 -17.20 15.28 -7.39
N MET A 55 -16.90 14.07 -7.83
CA MET A 55 -17.90 13.03 -8.17
C MET A 55 -18.45 12.30 -6.93
N GLY A 56 -17.96 12.64 -5.74
CA GLY A 56 -18.44 12.09 -4.47
C GLY A 56 -17.62 10.94 -3.92
N ASP A 57 -16.45 10.62 -4.52
CA ASP A 57 -15.56 9.61 -3.96
C ASP A 57 -15.16 10.01 -2.53
N PHE A 58 -15.35 9.05 -1.62
CA PHE A 58 -15.02 9.22 -0.23
C PHE A 58 -14.24 8.01 0.25
N ILE A 59 -12.92 8.12 0.08
CA ILE A 59 -11.95 7.08 0.40
C ILE A 59 -11.02 7.60 1.48
N MET A 60 -10.76 6.76 2.48
CA MET A 60 -9.85 7.04 3.57
C MET A 60 -8.93 5.85 3.79
N HIS A 61 -7.65 6.13 4.06
CA HIS A 61 -6.69 5.11 4.46
C HIS A 61 -6.36 5.33 5.94
N ARG A 62 -6.64 4.33 6.77
CA ARG A 62 -6.27 4.33 8.18
C ARG A 62 -4.99 3.53 8.33
N GLU A 63 -3.92 4.19 8.75
CA GLU A 63 -2.66 3.53 9.10
C GLU A 63 -2.80 2.78 10.44
N CYS A 64 -2.33 1.54 10.48
CA CYS A 64 -2.46 0.61 11.61
C CYS A 64 -1.09 0.18 12.17
N GLY A 65 -0.02 0.88 11.78
CA GLY A 65 1.35 0.62 12.18
C GLY A 65 2.29 0.39 10.99
N THR A 66 3.50 0.93 11.13
CA THR A 66 4.56 0.85 10.13
C THR A 66 5.85 0.30 10.76
N LEU A 67 6.41 -0.74 10.14
CA LEU A 67 7.73 -1.28 10.47
C LEU A 67 8.71 -0.91 9.36
N VAL A 68 9.94 -0.54 9.74
CA VAL A 68 11.00 -0.19 8.79
C VAL A 68 12.20 -1.09 9.01
N GLU A 69 12.60 -1.78 7.94
CA GLU A 69 13.87 -2.50 7.77
C GLU A 69 14.85 -1.60 7.02
N LEU A 70 16.10 -1.54 7.48
CA LEU A 70 17.05 -0.53 7.02
C LEU A 70 18.42 -1.18 6.71
N ASN A 71 18.98 -0.84 5.56
CA ASN A 71 20.38 -1.08 5.24
C ASN A 71 21.04 0.22 4.77
N LEU A 72 21.72 0.90 5.70
CA LEU A 72 22.39 2.16 5.42
C LEU A 72 23.62 2.02 4.51
N ALA A 73 24.30 0.86 4.53
CA ALA A 73 25.43 0.60 3.66
C ALA A 73 24.99 0.52 2.19
N ALA A 74 23.81 -0.04 1.93
CA ALA A 74 23.21 -0.10 0.60
C ALA A 74 22.37 1.15 0.24
N ASN A 75 22.12 2.07 1.19
CA ASN A 75 21.15 3.17 1.04
C ASN A 75 19.73 2.67 0.68
N ARG A 76 19.32 1.55 1.26
CA ARG A 76 18.05 0.87 0.98
C ARG A 76 17.26 0.70 2.27
N ALA A 77 15.94 0.82 2.17
CA ALA A 77 15.01 0.52 3.26
C ALA A 77 13.74 -0.12 2.72
N VAL A 78 13.04 -0.84 3.58
CA VAL A 78 11.69 -1.35 3.31
C VAL A 78 10.75 -0.92 4.43
N GLY A 79 9.71 -0.19 4.05
CA GLY A 79 8.59 0.15 4.94
C GLY A 79 7.45 -0.84 4.76
N LYS A 80 7.08 -1.57 5.80
CA LYS A 80 5.92 -2.46 5.86
C LYS A 80 4.84 -1.76 6.68
N MET A 81 3.83 -1.22 6.01
CA MET A 81 2.73 -0.49 6.64
C MET A 81 1.44 -1.32 6.54
N LYS A 82 0.76 -1.51 7.66
CA LYS A 82 -0.60 -2.06 7.67
C LYS A 82 -1.58 -0.90 7.54
N ALA A 83 -2.61 -1.06 6.72
CA ALA A 83 -3.65 -0.06 6.59
C ALA A 83 -5.02 -0.69 6.35
N THR A 84 -6.07 0.05 6.68
CA THR A 84 -7.44 -0.24 6.24
C THR A 84 -7.86 0.84 5.26
N ILE A 85 -8.25 0.43 4.05
CA ILE A 85 -8.87 1.28 3.05
C ILE A 85 -10.37 1.25 3.30
N THR A 86 -10.97 2.40 3.60
CA THR A 86 -12.42 2.54 3.74
C THR A 86 -12.92 3.38 2.58
N GLN A 87 -13.86 2.85 1.79
CA GLN A 87 -14.59 3.63 0.78
C GLN A 87 -16.08 3.63 1.09
N ARG A 88 -16.69 4.81 1.08
CA ARG A 88 -18.15 4.96 1.21
C ARG A 88 -18.83 4.85 -0.14
N PHE A 89 -19.96 4.16 -0.15
CA PHE A 89 -20.84 3.99 -1.30
C PHE A 89 -22.28 4.35 -0.94
N LYS A 90 -23.03 4.79 -1.95
CA LYS A 90 -24.47 5.00 -1.85
C LYS A 90 -25.19 3.94 -2.67
N HIS A 91 -26.04 3.16 -2.04
CA HIS A 91 -26.86 2.16 -2.73
C HIS A 91 -27.99 2.84 -3.50
N ARG A 92 -28.47 2.19 -4.58
CA ARG A 92 -29.60 2.67 -5.39
C ARG A 92 -30.90 2.85 -4.59
N ASP A 93 -31.06 2.08 -3.51
CA ASP A 93 -32.20 2.17 -2.60
C ASP A 93 -32.06 3.30 -1.56
N GLY A 94 -30.98 4.11 -1.66
CA GLY A 94 -30.81 5.35 -0.92
C GLY A 94 -29.96 5.27 0.34
N PHE A 95 -29.70 4.08 0.89
CA PHE A 95 -28.84 3.89 2.06
C PHE A 95 -27.34 3.95 1.71
N GLU A 96 -26.50 4.21 2.71
CA GLU A 96 -25.04 4.24 2.57
C GLU A 96 -24.40 3.03 3.26
N TYR A 97 -23.28 2.57 2.70
CA TYR A 97 -22.44 1.54 3.30
C TYR A 97 -20.99 1.87 3.04
N ASP A 98 -20.13 1.49 3.97
CA ASP A 98 -18.69 1.52 3.79
C ASP A 98 -18.19 0.13 3.40
N VAL A 99 -17.10 0.06 2.66
CA VAL A 99 -16.31 -1.17 2.52
C VAL A 99 -14.94 -0.92 3.13
N ASP A 100 -14.62 -1.69 4.17
CA ASP A 100 -13.30 -1.72 4.79
C ASP A 100 -12.47 -2.84 4.14
N CYS A 101 -11.31 -2.51 3.62
CA CYS A 101 -10.34 -3.44 3.06
C CYS A 101 -9.00 -3.34 3.80
N ASP A 102 -8.67 -4.37 4.57
CA ASP A 102 -7.39 -4.46 5.26
C ASP A 102 -6.29 -4.88 4.27
N CYS A 103 -5.16 -4.19 4.30
CA CYS A 103 -4.05 -4.42 3.40
C CYS A 103 -2.68 -4.15 4.05
N ARG A 104 -1.63 -4.64 3.39
CA ARG A 104 -0.23 -4.32 3.68
C ARG A 104 0.37 -3.58 2.51
N PHE A 105 0.84 -2.36 2.78
CA PHE A 105 1.71 -1.62 1.88
C PHE A 105 3.16 -1.99 2.16
N ILE A 106 3.90 -2.23 1.10
CA ILE A 106 5.32 -2.57 1.12
C ILE A 106 6.03 -1.55 0.24
N PHE A 107 6.68 -0.60 0.91
CA PHE A 107 7.45 0.48 0.31
C PHE A 107 8.91 0.05 0.20
N PHE A 108 9.46 0.14 -0.99
CA PHE A 108 10.87 -0.09 -1.28
C PHE A 108 11.52 1.26 -1.46
N CYS A 109 12.28 1.68 -0.45
CA CYS A 109 12.80 3.02 -0.34
C CYS A 109 14.30 3.06 -0.62
N GLU A 110 14.73 4.15 -1.24
CA GLU A 110 16.13 4.43 -1.53
C GLU A 110 16.52 5.80 -1.00
N ARG A 111 17.75 5.91 -0.51
CA ARG A 111 18.28 7.16 0.02
C ARG A 111 19.19 7.81 -1.00
N GLU A 112 18.73 8.91 -1.57
CA GLU A 112 19.46 9.66 -2.59
C GLU A 112 20.11 10.92 -2.02
N LYS A 113 21.17 11.40 -2.67
CA LYS A 113 21.72 12.73 -2.38
C LYS A 113 20.76 13.81 -2.90
N VAL A 114 20.35 14.73 -2.04
CA VAL A 114 19.48 15.86 -2.39
C VAL A 114 20.24 17.15 -2.20
N GLY A 115 21.00 17.53 -3.24
CA GLY A 115 21.66 18.84 -3.37
C GLY A 115 22.40 19.36 -2.14
N ARG A 116 22.68 20.67 -2.10
CA ARG A 116 23.06 21.36 -0.85
C ARG A 116 21.82 22.00 -0.23
N CYS A 117 21.63 21.80 1.06
CA CYS A 117 20.63 22.55 1.82
C CYS A 117 21.15 23.94 2.22
N LYS A 118 20.22 24.83 2.59
CA LYS A 118 20.53 26.07 3.30
C LYS A 118 21.28 25.70 4.59
N GLY A 119 22.58 26.01 4.65
CA GLY A 119 23.48 25.58 5.73
C GLY A 119 24.70 24.77 5.28
N GLY A 120 24.79 24.39 3.99
CA GLY A 120 26.02 23.85 3.40
C GLY A 120 26.30 22.35 3.63
N TYR A 121 25.45 21.64 4.38
CA TYR A 121 25.55 20.19 4.52
C TYR A 121 24.91 19.45 3.33
N GLU A 122 25.46 18.27 2.99
CA GLU A 122 24.82 17.34 2.05
C GLU A 122 23.59 16.71 2.72
N ARG A 123 22.39 17.01 2.22
CA ARG A 123 21.17 16.32 2.65
C ARG A 123 20.99 15.07 1.81
N ARG A 124 20.58 13.99 2.46
CA ARG A 124 20.08 12.81 1.77
C ARG A 124 18.64 12.61 2.17
N ASP A 125 17.78 12.35 1.19
CA ASP A 125 16.37 12.07 1.46
C ASP A 125 16.01 10.67 1.01
N TRP A 126 15.10 10.06 1.77
CA TRP A 126 14.45 8.82 1.42
C TRP A 126 13.34 9.08 0.41
N LYS A 127 13.29 8.26 -0.64
CA LYS A 127 12.22 8.23 -1.62
C LYS A 127 11.69 6.81 -1.76
N ALA A 128 10.41 6.69 -2.10
CA ALA A 128 9.81 5.40 -2.42
C ALA A 128 10.08 5.13 -3.91
N ALA A 129 10.90 4.11 -4.19
CA ALA A 129 11.16 3.65 -5.55
C ALA A 129 10.03 2.75 -6.05
N PHE A 130 9.51 1.88 -5.17
CA PHE A 130 8.37 1.02 -5.47
C PHE A 130 7.41 0.96 -4.29
N VAL A 131 6.13 0.79 -4.59
CA VAL A 131 5.09 0.48 -3.60
C VAL A 131 4.31 -0.72 -4.11
N LYS A 132 4.14 -1.72 -3.26
CA LYS A 132 3.38 -2.94 -3.56
C LYS A 132 2.39 -3.21 -2.45
N LEU A 133 1.22 -3.74 -2.81
CA LEU A 133 0.14 -3.99 -1.87
C LEU A 133 -0.17 -5.49 -1.81
N VAL A 134 -0.55 -5.94 -0.62
CA VAL A 134 -1.22 -7.22 -0.41
C VAL A 134 -2.55 -6.94 0.26
N TYR A 135 -3.64 -7.37 -0.35
CA TYR A 135 -4.99 -7.21 0.19
C TYR A 135 -5.35 -8.43 1.04
N GLU A 136 -5.62 -8.22 2.32
CA GLU A 136 -5.77 -9.29 3.29
C GLU A 136 -7.19 -9.83 3.33
N LYS A 137 -8.15 -8.92 3.51
CA LYS A 137 -9.58 -9.21 3.67
C LYS A 137 -10.36 -7.91 3.55
N ASP A 138 -11.62 -8.03 3.16
CA ASP A 138 -12.54 -6.90 3.19
C ASP A 138 -13.92 -7.28 3.76
N LYS A 139 -14.68 -6.25 4.14
CA LYS A 139 -16.02 -6.40 4.69
C LYS A 139 -16.88 -5.18 4.35
N VAL A 140 -18.17 -5.41 4.18
CA VAL A 140 -19.19 -4.37 4.09
C VAL A 140 -19.60 -3.95 5.50
N VAL A 141 -19.70 -2.65 5.74
CA VAL A 141 -20.10 -2.05 7.01
C VAL A 141 -21.30 -1.13 6.76
N PRO A 142 -22.49 -1.44 7.31
CA PRO A 142 -23.66 -0.58 7.15
C PRO A 142 -23.45 0.74 7.91
N VAL A 143 -23.68 1.89 7.26
CA VAL A 143 -23.48 3.20 7.89
C VAL A 143 -24.57 3.49 8.92
N ASP A 144 -25.80 3.06 8.65
CA ASP A 144 -26.94 3.15 9.57
C ASP A 144 -26.97 2.01 10.60
N GLY A 145 -26.00 1.11 10.56
CA GLY A 145 -25.91 -0.06 11.44
C GLY A 145 -26.79 -1.24 11.03
N THR A 146 -27.58 -1.14 9.95
CA THR A 146 -28.55 -2.17 9.56
C THR A 146 -28.56 -2.49 8.07
N SER A 147 -28.46 -1.49 7.19
CA SER A 147 -28.66 -1.63 5.75
C SER A 147 -27.34 -1.89 5.02
N ALA A 148 -27.22 -3.08 4.42
CA ALA A 148 -26.05 -3.48 3.63
C ALA A 148 -26.48 -4.01 2.26
N PRO A 149 -25.70 -3.77 1.19
CA PRO A 149 -25.95 -4.36 -0.13
C PRO A 149 -25.84 -5.89 -0.09
N ALA A 150 -26.69 -6.55 -0.87
CA ALA A 150 -26.49 -7.94 -1.26
C ALA A 150 -25.79 -7.97 -2.62
N PHE A 151 -24.60 -8.58 -2.65
CA PHE A 151 -23.89 -8.86 -3.90
C PHE A 151 -24.16 -10.31 -4.31
N ALA A 152 -24.43 -10.52 -5.59
CA ALA A 152 -24.65 -11.85 -6.12
C ALA A 152 -23.33 -12.65 -6.19
N ASP A 153 -23.39 -13.96 -5.94
CA ASP A 153 -22.21 -14.82 -5.81
C ASP A 153 -21.31 -14.81 -7.06
N GLU A 154 -21.92 -14.77 -8.23
CA GLU A 154 -21.33 -14.67 -9.56
C GLU A 154 -20.61 -13.34 -9.82
N VAL A 155 -20.97 -12.28 -9.10
CA VAL A 155 -20.23 -11.00 -9.09
C VAL A 155 -19.04 -11.13 -8.16
N LEU A 156 -19.26 -11.63 -6.94
CA LEU A 156 -18.21 -11.79 -5.94
C LEU A 156 -17.11 -12.78 -6.37
N ALA A 157 -17.47 -13.80 -7.16
CA ALA A 157 -16.53 -14.80 -7.68
C ALA A 157 -15.49 -14.25 -8.66
N ARG A 158 -15.70 -13.04 -9.20
CA ARG A 158 -14.77 -12.39 -10.14
C ARG A 158 -13.60 -11.73 -9.43
N TYR A 159 -13.76 -11.39 -8.16
CA TYR A 159 -12.81 -10.57 -7.42
C TYR A 159 -12.03 -11.40 -6.40
N PRO A 160 -10.75 -11.08 -6.18
CA PRO A 160 -9.90 -11.86 -5.30
C PRO A 160 -10.33 -11.69 -3.82
N THR A 161 -10.10 -12.71 -2.99
CA THR A 161 -10.63 -12.80 -1.61
C THR A 161 -10.35 -11.58 -0.74
N GLY A 162 -9.21 -10.91 -0.90
CA GLY A 162 -8.82 -9.74 -0.12
C GLY A 162 -9.43 -8.40 -0.60
N TYR A 163 -10.04 -8.39 -1.78
CA TYR A 163 -10.58 -7.20 -2.46
C TYR A 163 -11.96 -7.51 -3.08
N LYS A 164 -12.70 -8.42 -2.46
CA LYS A 164 -13.90 -9.02 -3.02
C LYS A 164 -15.07 -8.05 -3.02
N TYR A 165 -15.43 -7.54 -1.84
CA TYR A 165 -16.52 -6.60 -1.68
C TYR A 165 -16.16 -5.21 -2.19
N LEU A 166 -14.90 -4.80 -2.03
CA LEU A 166 -14.45 -3.49 -2.50
C LEU A 166 -14.44 -3.46 -4.04
N GLY A 167 -13.89 -4.50 -4.69
CA GLY A 167 -13.96 -4.65 -6.14
C GLY A 167 -15.40 -4.72 -6.65
N ALA A 168 -16.27 -5.49 -5.99
CA ALA A 168 -17.69 -5.55 -6.35
C ALA A 168 -18.37 -4.18 -6.24
N ALA A 169 -18.20 -3.47 -5.14
CA ALA A 169 -18.79 -2.15 -4.93
C ALA A 169 -18.27 -1.12 -5.95
N GLN A 170 -16.96 -1.06 -6.17
CA GLN A 170 -16.33 -0.17 -7.16
C GLN A 170 -16.77 -0.48 -8.60
N SER A 171 -17.00 -1.76 -8.93
CA SER A 171 -17.51 -2.12 -10.25
C SER A 171 -18.92 -1.58 -10.53
N THR A 172 -19.73 -1.33 -9.49
CA THR A 172 -21.04 -0.67 -9.66
C THR A 172 -20.92 0.81 -10.02
N LEU A 173 -19.75 1.42 -9.75
CA LEU A 173 -19.41 2.78 -10.17
C LEU A 173 -18.79 2.82 -11.59
N GLY A 174 -18.63 1.66 -12.24
CA GLY A 174 -18.05 1.53 -13.58
C GLY A 174 -16.52 1.49 -13.61
N TYR A 175 -15.86 1.32 -12.47
CA TYR A 175 -14.40 1.13 -12.44
C TYR A 175 -14.01 -0.24 -12.99
N ASP A 176 -12.94 -0.26 -13.79
CA ASP A 176 -12.28 -1.50 -14.21
C ASP A 176 -11.35 -1.97 -13.08
N ILE A 177 -11.64 -3.15 -12.52
CA ILE A 177 -10.96 -3.65 -11.33
C ILE A 177 -9.92 -4.67 -11.76
N ASP A 178 -8.68 -4.45 -11.35
CA ASP A 178 -7.63 -5.45 -11.54
C ASP A 178 -7.99 -6.73 -10.74
N VAL A 179 -8.26 -7.82 -11.45
CA VAL A 179 -8.56 -9.12 -10.82
C VAL A 179 -7.30 -9.88 -10.40
N LYS A 180 -6.12 -9.36 -10.73
CA LYS A 180 -4.81 -9.95 -10.39
C LYS A 180 -4.21 -9.36 -9.11
N LEU A 181 -4.96 -8.57 -8.33
CA LEU A 181 -4.45 -8.02 -7.07
C LEU A 181 -4.01 -9.16 -6.13
N VAL A 182 -2.81 -9.02 -5.56
CA VAL A 182 -2.26 -10.03 -4.64
C VAL A 182 -3.05 -10.03 -3.34
N THR A 183 -3.37 -11.22 -2.88
CA THR A 183 -4.01 -11.42 -1.57
C THR A 183 -3.10 -12.15 -0.60
N GLY A 184 -3.40 -12.04 0.70
CA GLY A 184 -2.65 -12.76 1.74
C GLY A 184 -2.69 -14.29 1.59
N GLN A 185 -3.66 -14.83 0.83
CA GLN A 185 -3.77 -16.26 0.54
C GLN A 185 -2.91 -16.71 -0.66
N ASP A 186 -2.39 -15.78 -1.46
CA ASP A 186 -1.46 -16.08 -2.54
C ASP A 186 -0.04 -16.26 -1.97
N LEU A 187 0.22 -17.47 -1.47
CA LEU A 187 1.49 -17.84 -0.85
C LEU A 187 2.68 -17.66 -1.80
N GLY A 188 2.50 -17.94 -3.10
CA GLY A 188 3.58 -17.83 -4.09
C GLY A 188 3.99 -16.38 -4.32
N SER A 189 3.02 -15.47 -4.45
CA SER A 189 3.28 -14.04 -4.57
C SER A 189 3.84 -13.45 -3.27
N CYS A 190 3.34 -13.88 -2.11
CA CYS A 190 3.88 -13.47 -0.82
C CYS A 190 5.35 -13.90 -0.65
N GLU A 191 5.72 -15.13 -1.02
CA GLU A 191 7.10 -15.61 -0.94
C GLU A 191 8.04 -14.83 -1.88
N LYS A 192 7.59 -14.53 -3.10
CA LYS A 192 8.33 -13.65 -4.04
C LYS A 192 8.52 -12.23 -3.48
N MET A 193 7.51 -11.69 -2.80
CA MET A 193 7.63 -10.41 -2.12
C MET A 193 8.75 -10.43 -1.09
N TYR A 194 8.79 -11.46 -0.24
CA TYR A 194 9.83 -11.58 0.78
C TYR A 194 11.24 -11.70 0.19
N ARG A 195 11.41 -12.49 -0.89
CA ARG A 195 12.67 -12.52 -1.64
C ARG A 195 13.05 -11.15 -2.20
N SER A 196 12.08 -10.42 -2.77
CA SER A 196 12.32 -9.08 -3.31
C SER A 196 12.74 -8.09 -2.22
N ILE A 197 12.20 -8.21 -1.00
CA ILE A 197 12.61 -7.42 0.16
C ILE A 197 14.07 -7.69 0.50
N GLU A 198 14.51 -8.95 0.54
CA GLU A 198 15.90 -9.30 0.82
C GLU A 198 16.85 -8.75 -0.25
N SER A 199 16.56 -9.03 -1.52
CA SER A 199 17.35 -8.54 -2.66
C SER A 199 17.46 -7.02 -2.65
N TRP A 200 16.36 -6.31 -2.41
CA TRP A 200 16.35 -4.86 -2.32
C TRP A 200 17.22 -4.34 -1.18
N LEU A 201 17.07 -4.91 0.02
CA LEU A 201 17.88 -4.52 1.18
C LEU A 201 19.35 -4.86 0.99
N ALA A 202 19.68 -5.90 0.22
CA ALA A 202 21.05 -6.23 -0.17
C ALA A 202 21.66 -5.26 -1.20
N GLY A 203 20.85 -4.37 -1.80
CA GLY A 203 21.30 -3.44 -2.84
C GLY A 203 21.34 -4.02 -4.25
N GLU A 204 20.70 -5.17 -4.46
CA GLU A 204 20.58 -5.77 -5.79
C GLU A 204 19.79 -4.84 -6.74
N GLN A 205 20.21 -4.82 -8.01
CA GLN A 205 19.55 -4.04 -9.05
C GLN A 205 18.46 -4.88 -9.72
N GLY A 206 17.37 -4.24 -10.13
CA GLY A 206 16.29 -4.90 -10.87
C GLY A 206 14.91 -4.44 -10.45
N ALA A 207 13.89 -5.01 -11.09
CA ALA A 207 12.51 -4.76 -10.74
C ALA A 207 12.17 -5.44 -9.41
N VAL A 208 11.50 -4.69 -8.52
CA VAL A 208 10.85 -5.25 -7.35
C VAL A 208 9.45 -5.72 -7.75
N GLY A 209 9.18 -7.02 -7.62
CA GLY A 209 8.04 -7.63 -8.28
C GLY A 209 7.30 -8.69 -7.47
N LEU A 210 5.96 -8.57 -7.49
CA LEU A 210 5.03 -9.66 -7.17
C LEU A 210 4.73 -10.54 -8.40
N PHE A 211 4.86 -9.95 -9.59
CA PHE A 211 4.52 -10.54 -10.88
C PHE A 211 5.69 -10.39 -11.85
N TYR A 212 5.82 -11.37 -12.75
CA TYR A 212 6.71 -11.31 -13.92
C TYR A 212 6.04 -10.49 -15.03
#